data_AF-A0A5U1KPG6-F1
#
_entry.id   AF-A0A5U1KPG6-F1
#
_cell.length_a   1.000
_cell.length_b   1.000
_cell.length_c   1.000
_cell.angle_alpha   90.00
_cell.angle_beta   90.00
_cell.angle_gamma   90.00
#
_symmetry.space_group_name_H-M   'P 1'
#
loop_
_entity.id
_entity.type
_entity.pdbx_description
1 polymer ?
#
loop_
_entity_poly.entity_id
_entity_poly.type
_entity_poly.pdbx_seq_one_letter_code
_entity_poly.pdbx_strand_id
1 'polypeptide(L)'
;MGNTKEYVIHPFVAGECSIDKFESEEIAVIDIITREEIVYCDPGCYLISRSLLNTLIESNVDCVNIIKHEDLKIKFSVKHNMEHPNKRIPKWYRLIPFSKGEERKEIYLNESNNLIVNERILNLLKKHRVKRLKIEEYEDEHEAKIIEEEKAKPVFITEKNNTMKQIIIFVVIMAVVAYWFFN
;
A
#
# COMPACT_ATOMS: atom_id res chain seq x y z
N MET A 1 18.38 -5.06 8.94
CA MET A 1 17.25 -4.47 9.69
C MET A 1 15.99 -5.08 9.13
N GLY A 2 15.14 -5.70 9.96
CA GLY A 2 14.01 -6.48 9.46
C GLY A 2 12.96 -5.60 8.78
N ASN A 3 12.48 -6.01 7.60
CA ASN A 3 11.31 -5.43 6.97
C ASN A 3 10.15 -5.51 7.97
N THR A 4 9.61 -4.34 8.32
CA THR A 4 8.43 -4.29 9.18
C THR A 4 7.25 -4.61 8.30
N LYS A 5 6.42 -5.57 8.71
CA LYS A 5 5.24 -5.91 7.93
C LYS A 5 4.33 -4.71 7.78
N GLU A 6 3.89 -4.48 6.55
CA GLU A 6 2.95 -3.43 6.19
C GLU A 6 1.62 -4.05 5.76
N TYR A 7 0.56 -3.27 5.91
CA TYR A 7 -0.80 -3.73 5.68
C TYR A 7 -1.59 -2.65 4.97
N VAL A 8 -2.37 -3.05 3.98
CA VAL A 8 -3.43 -2.22 3.42
C VAL A 8 -4.64 -2.30 4.34
N ILE A 9 -5.18 -1.15 4.73
CA ILE A 9 -6.42 -1.10 5.50
C ILE A 9 -7.56 -0.51 4.68
N HIS A 10 -8.69 -1.21 4.68
CA HIS A 10 -9.92 -0.79 4.03
C HIS A 10 -11.02 -0.57 5.08
N PRO A 11 -11.19 0.67 5.57
CA PRO A 11 -12.26 1.00 6.51
C PRO A 11 -13.64 0.80 5.90
N PHE A 12 -14.65 0.74 6.76
CA PHE A 12 -16.02 0.71 6.31
C PHE A 12 -16.37 2.00 5.55
N VAL A 13 -16.93 1.84 4.34
CA VAL A 13 -17.41 2.96 3.53
C VAL A 13 -18.72 3.49 4.12
N ALA A 14 -18.69 4.71 4.65
CA ALA A 14 -19.81 5.33 5.34
C ALA A 14 -20.55 6.38 4.48
N GLY A 15 -19.97 6.78 3.36
CA GLY A 15 -20.55 7.77 2.46
C GLY A 15 -19.56 8.19 1.38
N GLU A 16 -19.71 9.42 0.90
CA GLU A 16 -18.99 9.97 -0.26
C GLU A 16 -18.33 11.30 0.10
N CYS A 17 -17.22 11.61 -0.57
CA CYS A 17 -16.56 12.91 -0.53
C CYS A 17 -16.71 13.57 -1.89
N SER A 18 -17.02 14.85 -1.91
CA SER A 18 -17.16 15.62 -3.16
C SER A 18 -16.57 17.00 -2.98
N ILE A 19 -15.90 17.51 -4.01
CA ILE A 19 -15.52 18.92 -4.06
C ILE A 19 -16.74 19.71 -4.52
N ASP A 20 -17.19 20.66 -3.71
CA ASP A 20 -18.24 21.59 -4.12
C ASP A 20 -17.73 22.42 -5.31
N LYS A 21 -18.45 22.36 -6.43
CA LYS A 21 -18.10 23.06 -7.67
C LYS A 21 -18.09 24.58 -7.50
N PHE A 22 -18.78 25.11 -6.51
CA PHE A 22 -18.93 26.56 -6.31
C PHE A 22 -17.95 27.13 -5.29
N GLU A 23 -17.68 26.39 -4.22
CA GLU A 23 -16.86 26.89 -3.09
C GLU A 23 -15.44 26.32 -3.09
N SER A 24 -15.12 25.35 -3.98
CA SER A 24 -13.84 24.60 -3.98
C SER A 24 -13.54 23.93 -2.64
N GLU A 25 -14.56 23.72 -1.81
CA GLU A 25 -14.45 23.09 -0.50
C GLU A 25 -14.85 21.62 -0.59
N GLU A 26 -14.08 20.74 0.06
CA GLU A 26 -14.39 19.32 0.16
C GLU A 26 -15.51 19.09 1.17
N ILE A 27 -16.58 18.44 0.73
CA ILE A 27 -17.73 18.07 1.54
C ILE A 27 -17.75 16.55 1.69
N ALA A 28 -17.80 16.08 2.93
CA ALA A 28 -18.03 14.67 3.25
C ALA A 28 -19.53 14.45 3.54
N VAL A 29 -20.19 13.66 2.70
CA VAL A 29 -21.61 13.31 2.81
C VAL A 29 -21.72 11.91 3.43
N ILE A 30 -22.30 11.82 4.62
CA ILE A 30 -22.47 10.57 5.37
C ILE A 30 -23.85 9.96 5.07
N ASP A 31 -23.85 8.73 4.57
CA ASP A 31 -25.06 7.92 4.37
C ASP A 31 -25.37 7.05 5.59
N ILE A 32 -24.32 6.42 6.14
CA ILE A 32 -24.47 5.39 7.16
C ILE A 32 -23.72 5.82 8.42
N ILE A 33 -24.47 6.07 9.50
CA ILE A 33 -23.85 6.29 10.81
C ILE A 33 -23.39 4.95 11.36
N THR A 34 -22.13 4.93 11.76
CA THR A 34 -21.51 3.79 12.40
C THR A 34 -20.81 4.20 13.69
N ARG A 35 -20.58 3.20 14.54
CA ARG A 35 -19.74 3.31 15.74
C ARG A 35 -18.31 2.80 15.49
N GLU A 36 -17.94 2.54 14.24
CA GLU A 36 -16.55 2.28 13.87
C GLU A 36 -15.73 3.53 14.21
N GLU A 37 -14.47 3.38 14.58
CA GLU A 37 -13.63 4.54 14.94
C GLU A 37 -12.75 5.03 13.79
N ILE A 38 -12.75 4.30 12.68
CA ILE A 38 -12.22 4.73 11.38
C ILE A 38 -13.24 4.35 10.31
N VAL A 39 -13.53 5.29 9.42
CA VAL A 39 -14.45 5.11 8.28
C VAL A 39 -13.88 5.80 7.05
N TYR A 40 -14.39 5.40 5.89
CA TYR A 40 -14.00 5.97 4.62
C TYR A 40 -15.20 6.63 3.94
N CYS A 41 -14.99 7.81 3.37
CA CYS A 41 -15.93 8.46 2.45
C CYS A 41 -15.25 8.55 1.08
N ASP A 42 -15.88 7.98 0.06
CA ASP A 42 -15.27 7.83 -1.25
C ASP A 42 -15.42 9.10 -2.11
N PRO A 43 -14.35 9.70 -2.67
CA PRO A 43 -12.97 9.25 -2.66
C PRO A 43 -12.06 9.92 -1.61
N GLY A 44 -11.06 9.16 -1.15
CA GLY A 44 -9.88 9.67 -0.45
C GLY A 44 -10.10 10.29 0.94
N CYS A 45 -11.28 10.13 1.54
CA CYS A 45 -11.59 10.78 2.81
C CYS A 45 -11.66 9.77 3.96
N TYR A 46 -10.55 9.66 4.69
CA TYR A 46 -10.46 8.84 5.90
C TYR A 46 -10.88 9.65 7.11
N LEU A 47 -11.97 9.25 7.77
CA LEU A 47 -12.49 9.91 8.96
C LEU A 47 -12.23 9.04 10.19
N ILE A 48 -11.68 9.65 11.24
CA ILE A 48 -11.37 9.00 12.51
C ILE A 48 -12.13 9.65 13.67
N SER A 49 -12.45 8.83 14.67
CA SER A 49 -13.06 9.31 15.90
C SER A 49 -12.06 10.11 16.74
N ARG A 50 -12.55 10.91 17.69
CA ARG A 50 -11.69 11.58 18.68
C ARG A 50 -10.85 10.58 19.49
N SER A 51 -11.44 9.43 19.83
CA SER A 51 -10.78 8.41 20.64
C SER A 51 -9.56 7.84 19.90
N LEU A 52 -9.74 7.48 18.63
CA LEU A 52 -8.64 7.02 17.79
C LEU A 52 -7.59 8.12 17.57
N LEU A 53 -8.01 9.37 17.31
CA LEU A 53 -7.10 10.50 17.18
C LEU A 53 -6.22 10.67 18.43
N ASN A 54 -6.80 10.63 19.63
CA ASN A 54 -6.04 10.75 20.87
C ASN A 54 -4.99 9.64 21.00
N THR A 55 -5.35 8.39 20.67
CA THR A 55 -4.40 7.28 20.72
C THR A 55 -3.24 7.44 19.71
N LEU A 56 -3.50 7.98 18.52
CA LEU A 56 -2.44 8.29 17.55
C LEU A 56 -1.50 9.38 18.07
N ILE A 57 -2.05 10.43 18.69
CA ILE A 57 -1.27 11.53 19.30
C ILE A 57 -0.43 11.01 20.47
N GLU A 58 -1.04 10.29 21.41
CA GLU A 58 -0.37 9.72 22.58
C GLU A 58 0.74 8.73 22.20
N SER A 59 0.60 8.08 21.04
CA SER A 59 1.59 7.13 20.51
C SER A 59 2.68 7.81 19.66
N ASN A 60 2.70 9.14 19.56
CA ASN A 60 3.60 9.93 18.71
C ASN A 60 3.66 9.40 17.27
N VAL A 61 2.51 9.18 16.64
CA VAL A 61 2.45 8.84 15.22
C VAL A 61 2.80 10.08 14.41
N ASP A 62 3.84 9.98 13.60
CA ASP A 62 4.29 11.04 12.70
C ASP A 62 3.66 10.93 11.31
N CYS A 63 4.02 11.88 10.42
CA CYS A 63 3.63 11.84 9.01
C CYS A 63 2.11 11.74 8.75
N VAL A 64 1.32 12.43 9.56
CA VAL A 64 -0.13 12.55 9.38
C VAL A 64 -0.55 13.99 9.62
N ASN A 65 -1.29 14.56 8.66
CA ASN A 65 -2.03 15.79 8.86
C ASN A 65 -3.46 15.49 9.31
N ILE A 66 -4.01 16.33 10.19
CA ILE A 66 -5.38 16.19 10.70
C ILE A 66 -6.16 17.45 10.39
N ILE A 67 -7.29 17.31 9.70
CA ILE A 67 -8.29 18.38 9.61
C ILE A 67 -9.29 18.20 10.74
N LYS A 68 -9.51 19.28 11.51
CA LYS A 68 -10.44 19.28 12.64
C LYS A 68 -11.87 19.20 12.14
N HIS A 69 -12.74 18.63 12.96
CA HIS A 69 -14.17 18.53 12.67
C HIS A 69 -14.78 19.89 12.29
N GLU A 70 -14.37 20.94 12.99
CA GLU A 70 -14.90 22.30 12.83
C GLU A 70 -14.55 22.90 11.46
N ASP A 71 -13.45 22.46 10.84
CA ASP A 71 -13.00 22.90 9.52
C ASP A 71 -13.50 21.96 8.39
N LEU A 72 -14.17 20.86 8.73
CA LEU A 72 -14.73 19.91 7.78
C LEU A 72 -16.21 20.21 7.50
N LYS A 73 -16.57 20.31 6.22
CA LYS A 73 -17.97 20.32 5.79
C LYS A 73 -18.52 18.90 5.77
N ILE A 74 -18.99 18.41 6.91
CA ILE A 74 -19.68 17.10 7.02
C ILE A 74 -21.19 17.30 6.99
N LYS A 75 -21.89 16.59 6.11
CA LYS A 75 -23.36 16.61 5.99
C LYS A 75 -23.91 15.19 6.00
N PHE A 76 -25.16 15.02 6.41
CA PHE A 76 -25.88 13.77 6.14
C PHE A 76 -26.47 13.80 4.74
N SER A 77 -26.55 12.63 4.10
CA SER A 77 -27.28 12.50 2.85
C SER A 77 -28.77 12.74 3.04
N VAL A 78 -29.44 13.10 1.94
CA VAL A 78 -30.89 13.33 1.94
C VAL A 78 -31.64 12.08 2.44
N LYS A 79 -31.22 10.90 1.97
CA LYS A 79 -31.78 9.62 2.39
C LYS A 79 -31.66 9.43 3.91
N HIS A 80 -30.47 9.69 4.47
CA HIS A 80 -30.25 9.60 5.91
C HIS A 80 -31.17 10.55 6.68
N ASN A 81 -31.27 11.81 6.24
CA ASN A 81 -32.10 12.81 6.91
C ASN A 81 -33.60 12.45 6.88
N MET A 82 -34.07 11.82 5.80
CA MET A 82 -35.46 11.33 5.72
C MET A 82 -35.71 10.18 6.72
N GLU A 83 -34.78 9.24 6.82
CA GLU A 83 -34.91 8.08 7.74
C GLU A 83 -34.68 8.47 9.22
N HIS A 84 -33.87 9.49 9.47
CA HIS A 84 -33.35 9.86 10.79
C HIS A 84 -33.25 11.38 11.01
N PRO A 85 -34.36 12.14 10.97
CA PRO A 85 -34.36 13.61 10.94
C PRO A 85 -33.74 14.28 12.16
N ASN A 86 -33.73 13.60 13.32
CA ASN A 86 -33.23 14.14 14.58
C ASN A 86 -31.82 13.66 14.96
N LYS A 87 -31.16 12.85 14.11
CA LYS A 87 -29.80 12.40 14.40
C LYS A 87 -28.81 13.53 14.20
N ARG A 88 -27.76 13.52 15.02
CA ARG A 88 -26.63 14.45 14.94
C ARG A 88 -25.42 13.76 14.36
N ILE A 89 -24.65 14.51 13.58
CA ILE A 89 -23.37 14.06 13.02
C ILE A 89 -22.39 13.85 14.19
N PRO A 90 -21.78 12.64 14.32
CA PRO A 90 -20.71 12.43 15.28
C PRO A 90 -19.51 13.34 14.97
N LYS A 91 -18.73 13.70 15.98
CA LYS A 91 -17.49 14.43 15.73
C LYS A 91 -16.46 13.51 15.07
N TRP A 92 -16.05 13.89 13.86
CA TRP A 92 -15.07 13.21 13.04
C TRP A 92 -13.92 14.13 12.68
N TYR A 93 -12.74 13.55 12.56
CA TYR A 93 -11.51 14.23 12.13
C TYR A 93 -11.04 13.57 10.84
N ARG A 94 -10.55 14.35 9.89
CA ARG A 94 -10.02 13.78 8.65
C ARG A 94 -8.54 13.51 8.84
N LEU A 95 -8.17 12.25 8.62
CA LEU A 95 -6.81 11.78 8.53
C LEU A 95 -6.31 12.04 7.10
N ILE A 96 -5.21 12.79 6.96
CA ILE A 96 -4.52 13.02 5.70
C ILE A 96 -3.09 12.48 5.84
N PRO A 97 -2.88 11.19 5.51
CA PRO A 97 -1.54 10.64 5.43
C PRO A 97 -0.79 11.23 4.25
N PHE A 98 0.54 11.34 4.38
CA PHE A 98 1.38 11.67 3.22
C PHE A 98 1.50 10.47 2.28
N SER A 99 1.85 10.72 1.02
CA SER A 99 2.22 9.66 0.06
C SER A 99 3.50 8.92 0.52
N LYS A 100 3.69 7.69 0.03
CA LYS A 100 4.96 6.95 0.22
C LYS A 100 6.13 7.84 -0.26
N GLY A 101 7.12 8.04 0.60
CA GLY A 101 8.33 8.81 0.31
C GLY A 101 9.57 7.99 0.68
N GLU A 102 10.76 8.60 0.63
CA GLU A 102 12.02 7.93 1.00
C GLU A 102 12.13 7.67 2.51
N GLU A 103 11.47 8.52 3.32
CA GLU A 103 11.43 8.35 4.76
C GLU A 103 10.51 7.19 5.15
N ARG A 104 10.91 6.46 6.20
CA ARG A 104 10.10 5.40 6.76
C ARG A 104 8.89 6.00 7.48
N LYS A 105 7.69 5.72 6.97
CA LYS A 105 6.42 6.21 7.51
C LYS A 105 5.62 5.06 8.11
N GLU A 106 4.87 5.36 9.17
CA GLU A 106 4.03 4.36 9.82
C GLU A 106 2.61 4.30 9.25
N ILE A 107 2.16 5.43 8.69
CA ILE A 107 0.89 5.60 7.99
C ILE A 107 1.17 6.40 6.72
N TYR A 108 0.75 5.90 5.57
CA TYR A 108 0.91 6.61 4.31
C TYR A 108 -0.12 6.16 3.27
N LEU A 109 -0.22 6.90 2.16
CA LEU A 109 -0.98 6.49 0.99
C LEU A 109 -0.06 5.91 -0.07
N ASN A 110 -0.42 4.75 -0.63
CA ASN A 110 0.26 4.20 -1.80
C ASN A 110 -0.16 4.95 -3.09
N GLU A 111 0.39 4.54 -4.24
CA GLU A 111 0.10 5.16 -5.55
C GLU A 111 -1.38 5.06 -5.96
N SER A 112 -2.11 4.07 -5.42
CA SER A 112 -3.54 3.88 -5.64
C SER A 112 -4.41 4.57 -4.59
N ASN A 113 -3.85 5.45 -3.75
CA ASN A 113 -4.52 6.11 -2.62
C ASN A 113 -5.08 5.16 -1.54
N ASN A 114 -4.58 3.93 -1.49
CA ASN A 114 -4.89 3.00 -0.41
C ASN A 114 -4.08 3.37 0.84
N LEU A 115 -4.72 3.29 2.00
CA LEU A 115 -4.11 3.56 3.29
C LEU A 115 -3.24 2.37 3.72
N ILE A 116 -1.93 2.61 3.77
CA ILE A 116 -0.95 1.65 4.24
C ILE A 116 -0.56 1.98 5.68
N VAL A 117 -0.47 0.93 6.51
CA VAL A 117 -0.05 1.04 7.90
C VAL A 117 0.95 -0.06 8.24
N ASN A 118 1.90 0.25 9.11
CA ASN A 118 2.79 -0.77 9.66
C ASN A 118 2.10 -1.59 10.77
N GLU A 119 2.79 -2.64 11.24
CA GLU A 119 2.31 -3.49 12.33
C GLU A 119 2.01 -2.73 13.64
N ARG A 120 2.80 -1.70 13.98
CA ARG A 120 2.57 -0.89 15.19
C ARG A 120 1.21 -0.20 15.14
N ILE A 121 0.92 0.48 14.04
CA ILE A 121 -0.33 1.20 13.83
C ILE A 121 -1.50 0.22 13.73
N LEU A 122 -1.32 -0.92 13.05
CA LEU A 122 -2.34 -1.97 13.03
C LEU A 122 -2.73 -2.41 14.44
N ASN A 123 -1.75 -2.59 15.32
CA ASN A 123 -2.00 -2.96 16.71
C ASN A 123 -2.67 -1.84 17.52
N LEU A 124 -2.41 -0.57 17.21
CA LEU A 124 -3.17 0.55 17.77
C LEU A 124 -4.62 0.50 17.30
N LEU A 125 -4.87 0.37 16.00
CA LEU A 125 -6.22 0.31 15.43
C LEU A 125 -7.06 -0.83 16.03
N LYS A 126 -6.46 -1.99 16.28
CA LYS A 126 -7.12 -3.16 16.91
C LYS A 126 -7.60 -2.90 18.35
N LYS A 127 -7.07 -1.89 19.05
CA LYS A 127 -7.57 -1.46 20.37
C LYS A 127 -8.88 -0.68 20.27
N HIS A 128 -9.20 -0.17 19.09
CA HIS A 128 -10.41 0.61 18.82
C HIS A 128 -11.50 -0.23 18.20
N ARG A 129 -12.71 0.31 18.14
CA ARG A 129 -13.84 -0.36 17.50
C ARG A 129 -13.70 -0.31 15.97
N VAL A 130 -13.14 -1.37 15.37
CA VAL A 130 -12.92 -1.50 13.92
C VAL A 130 -13.46 -2.84 13.36
N LYS A 131 -14.76 -3.09 13.55
CA LYS A 131 -15.36 -4.43 13.32
C LYS A 131 -15.43 -4.83 11.84
N ARG A 132 -15.56 -3.86 10.93
CA ARG A 132 -15.72 -4.09 9.48
C ARG A 132 -14.49 -3.67 8.69
N LEU A 133 -13.39 -3.36 9.37
CA LEU A 133 -12.10 -3.08 8.76
C LEU A 133 -11.59 -4.34 8.07
N LYS A 134 -11.34 -4.26 6.76
CA LYS A 134 -10.59 -5.31 6.06
C LYS A 134 -9.12 -4.96 6.08
N ILE A 135 -8.27 -5.97 6.23
CA ILE A 135 -6.83 -5.84 6.37
C ILE A 135 -6.20 -6.85 5.42
N GLU A 136 -5.25 -6.39 4.61
CA GLU A 136 -4.52 -7.20 3.65
C GLU A 136 -3.01 -6.95 3.88
N GLU A 137 -2.18 -8.00 3.82
CA GLU A 137 -0.72 -7.80 3.87
C GLU A 137 -0.28 -7.04 2.62
N TYR A 138 0.57 -6.02 2.80
CA TYR A 138 1.09 -5.20 1.72
C TYR A 138 2.55 -5.58 1.45
N GLU A 139 2.82 -5.99 0.22
CA GLU A 139 4.17 -6.15 -0.30
C GLU A 139 4.37 -5.09 -1.38
N ASP A 140 5.40 -4.25 -1.22
CA ASP A 140 5.70 -3.24 -2.23
C ASP A 140 6.37 -3.91 -3.44
N GLU A 141 5.67 -3.95 -4.57
CA GLU A 141 6.17 -4.53 -5.81
C GLU A 141 7.44 -3.83 -6.32
N HIS A 142 7.64 -2.54 -6.03
CA HIS A 142 8.84 -1.81 -6.45
C HIS A 142 10.05 -2.19 -5.59
N GLU A 143 9.88 -2.36 -4.28
CA GLU A 143 10.95 -2.88 -3.42
C GLU A 143 11.30 -4.34 -3.75
N ALA A 144 10.29 -5.17 -4.06
CA ALA A 144 10.51 -6.55 -4.49
C ALA A 144 11.37 -6.62 -5.77
N LYS A 145 11.11 -5.74 -6.75
CA LYS A 145 11.91 -5.64 -7.98
C LYS A 145 13.33 -5.13 -7.73
N ILE A 146 13.52 -4.16 -6.83
CA ILE A 146 14.87 -3.67 -6.46
C ILE A 146 15.71 -4.78 -5.79
N ILE A 147 15.08 -5.70 -5.05
CA ILE A 147 15.76 -6.86 -4.47
C ILE A 147 16.06 -7.93 -5.53
N GLU A 148 15.26 -8.05 -6.59
CA GLU A 148 15.45 -9.02 -7.68
C GLU A 148 16.40 -8.57 -8.82
N GLU A 149 16.78 -7.30 -8.91
CA GLU A 149 17.73 -6.74 -9.91
C GLU A 149 19.17 -6.60 -9.34
N GLU A 150 20.28 -6.95 -9.98
CA GLU A 150 20.62 -7.86 -11.08
C GLU A 150 21.79 -8.69 -10.55
N LYS A 151 21.73 -10.03 -10.56
CA LYS A 151 22.98 -10.79 -10.46
C LYS A 151 23.80 -10.44 -11.70
N ALA A 152 24.91 -9.73 -11.51
CA ALA A 152 25.82 -9.36 -12.59
C ALA A 152 26.02 -10.58 -13.51
N LYS A 153 25.55 -10.46 -14.76
CA LYS A 153 25.88 -11.46 -15.77
C LYS A 153 27.41 -11.49 -15.83
N PRO A 154 28.05 -12.67 -15.68
CA PRO A 154 29.50 -12.73 -15.77
C PRO A 154 29.90 -12.19 -17.15
N VAL A 155 30.66 -11.08 -17.15
CA VAL A 155 31.16 -10.39 -18.36
C VAL A 155 32.03 -11.33 -19.20
N PHE A 156 32.62 -12.34 -18.56
CA PHE A 156 33.36 -13.38 -19.20
C PHE A 156 32.48 -14.60 -19.44
N ILE A 157 32.12 -14.82 -20.71
CA ILE A 157 31.82 -16.17 -21.18
C ILE A 157 33.15 -16.92 -21.01
N THR A 158 33.30 -17.68 -19.94
CA THR A 158 34.27 -18.77 -19.94
C THR A 158 33.67 -19.81 -20.88
N GLU A 159 33.87 -19.60 -22.18
CA GLU A 159 33.80 -20.70 -23.13
C GLU A 159 34.79 -21.72 -22.60
N LYS A 160 34.25 -22.75 -21.95
CA LYS A 160 35.02 -23.92 -21.56
C LYS A 160 35.44 -24.53 -22.88
N ASN A 161 36.60 -24.08 -23.38
CA ASN A 161 37.15 -24.51 -24.64
C ASN A 161 37.20 -26.04 -24.53
N ASN A 162 36.35 -26.70 -25.30
CA ASN A 162 36.03 -28.09 -25.07
C ASN A 162 37.11 -28.92 -25.75
N THR A 163 38.32 -28.88 -25.18
CA THR A 163 39.55 -29.45 -25.73
C THR A 163 39.35 -30.93 -26.10
N MET A 164 38.52 -31.65 -25.34
CA MET A 164 38.09 -33.01 -25.63
C MET A 164 37.36 -33.16 -26.97
N LYS A 165 36.41 -32.28 -27.30
CA LYS A 165 35.72 -32.32 -28.61
C LYS A 165 36.68 -32.08 -29.77
N GLN A 166 37.62 -31.14 -29.61
CA GLN A 166 38.63 -30.86 -30.64
C GLN A 166 39.61 -32.02 -30.83
N ILE A 167 40.04 -32.66 -29.74
CA ILE A 167 40.90 -33.87 -29.78
C ILE A 167 40.18 -35.01 -30.48
N ILE A 168 38.89 -35.27 -30.16
CA ILE A 168 38.11 -36.33 -30.81
C ILE A 168 37.97 -36.07 -32.30
N ILE A 169 37.64 -34.84 -32.72
CA ILE A 169 37.53 -34.47 -34.13
C ILE A 169 38.87 -34.68 -34.85
N PHE A 170 39.99 -34.28 -34.24
CA PHE A 170 41.32 -34.48 -34.82
C PHE A 170 41.65 -35.96 -35.01
N VAL A 171 41.37 -36.81 -34.03
CA VAL A 171 41.61 -38.27 -34.13
C VAL A 171 40.77 -38.89 -35.24
N VAL A 172 39.50 -38.49 -35.38
CA VAL A 172 38.62 -38.99 -36.45
C VAL A 172 39.15 -38.59 -37.83
N ILE A 173 39.58 -37.34 -38.02
CA ILE A 173 40.16 -36.88 -39.29
C ILE A 173 41.42 -37.67 -39.63
N MET A 174 42.34 -37.84 -38.66
CA MET A 174 43.58 -38.58 -38.88
C MET A 174 43.33 -40.07 -39.18
N ALA A 175 42.32 -40.68 -38.56
CA ALA A 175 41.94 -42.06 -38.85
C ALA A 175 41.36 -42.20 -40.27
N VAL A 176 40.54 -41.26 -40.73
CA VAL A 176 40.01 -41.25 -42.11
C VAL A 176 41.14 -41.07 -43.12
N VAL A 177 42.07 -40.13 -42.88
CA VAL A 177 43.23 -39.92 -43.76
C VAL A 177 44.11 -41.17 -43.81
N ALA A 178 44.41 -41.78 -42.67
CA ALA A 178 45.20 -43.01 -42.63
C ALA A 178 44.51 -44.16 -43.38
N TYR A 179 43.20 -44.33 -43.21
CA TYR A 179 42.42 -45.31 -43.96
C TYR A 179 42.48 -45.07 -45.47
N TRP A 180 42.52 -43.81 -45.91
CA TRP A 180 42.61 -43.44 -47.32
C TRP A 180 44.00 -43.64 -47.94
N PHE A 181 45.06 -43.67 -47.12
CA PHE A 181 46.44 -43.83 -47.59
C PHE A 181 46.97 -45.26 -47.48
N PHE A 182 46.43 -46.07 -46.57
CA PHE A 182 46.89 -47.43 -46.29
C PHE A 182 45.90 -48.53 -46.71
N ASN A 183 44.89 -48.16 -47.51
CA ASN A 183 43.95 -49.06 -48.16
C ASN A 183 43.85 -48.68 -49.64
#